data_AF-A0A4R2D1A6-F1
#
_entry.id   AF-A0A4R2D1A6-F1
#
_cell.length_a   1.000
_cell.length_b   1.000
_cell.length_c   1.000
_cell.angle_alpha   90.00
_cell.angle_beta   90.00
_cell.angle_gamma   90.00
#
_symmetry.space_group_name_H-M   'P 1'
#
loop_
_entity.id
_entity.type
_entity.pdbx_description
1 polymer ?
#
loop_
_entity_poly.entity_id
_entity_poly.type
_entity_poly.pdbx_seq_one_letter_code
_entity_poly.pdbx_strand_id
1 'polypeptide(L)' 'MNWRDWYPEGSTVFVGRESYLAKHNEHGLGLDLYKDGELAMTITPEYVPVIADGVKFPTEKQP' A
#
# COMPACT_ATOMS: atom_id res chain seq x y z
N MET A 1 6.46 -1.38 -18.09
CA MET A 1 6.38 0.06 -17.69
C MET A 1 6.40 0.05 -16.17
N ASN A 2 7.27 0.82 -15.52
CA ASN A 2 7.42 0.76 -14.06
C ASN A 2 6.26 1.52 -13.41
N TRP A 3 5.56 0.92 -12.45
CA TRP A 3 4.46 1.57 -11.75
C TRP A 3 4.89 2.88 -11.05
N ARG A 4 6.15 2.99 -10.63
CA ARG A 4 6.69 4.21 -9.99
C ARG A 4 6.61 5.44 -10.88
N ASP A 5 6.67 5.26 -12.20
CA ASP A 5 6.56 6.36 -13.17
C ASP A 5 5.13 6.88 -13.26
N TRP A 6 4.15 6.04 -12.94
CA TRP A 6 2.72 6.40 -12.94
C TRP A 6 2.28 7.01 -11.60
N TYR A 7 3.02 6.70 -10.53
CA TYR A 7 2.74 7.19 -9.18
C TYR A 7 4.01 7.80 -8.55
N PRO A 8 4.39 9.03 -8.94
CA PRO A 8 5.54 9.71 -8.36
C PRO A 8 5.43 9.88 -6.84
N GLU A 9 6.57 9.89 -6.15
CA GLU A 9 6.66 10.16 -4.71
C GLU A 9 5.97 11.50 -4.36
N GLY A 10 5.16 11.53 -3.31
CA GLY A 10 4.44 12.72 -2.87
C GLY A 10 3.17 13.05 -3.68
N SER A 11 2.78 12.19 -4.63
CA SER A 11 1.53 12.35 -5.36
C SER A 11 0.31 12.32 -4.43
N THR A 12 -0.79 12.92 -4.86
CA THR A 12 -2.09 12.73 -4.22
C THR A 12 -2.86 11.63 -4.94
N VAL A 13 -3.26 10.59 -4.22
CA VAL A 13 -4.08 9.49 -4.73
C VAL A 13 -5.52 9.67 -4.25
N PHE A 14 -6.48 9.50 -5.15
CA PHE A 14 -7.90 9.56 -4.82
C PHE A 14 -8.51 8.16 -4.82
N VAL A 15 -9.14 7.77 -3.71
CA VAL A 15 -9.91 6.52 -3.61
C VAL A 15 -11.33 6.89 -3.22
N GLY A 16 -12.27 6.73 -4.15
CA GLY A 16 -13.63 7.22 -3.99
C GLY A 16 -13.64 8.75 -3.83
N ARG A 17 -14.07 9.24 -2.65
CA ARG A 17 -14.10 10.67 -2.30
C ARG A 17 -12.95 11.09 -1.37
N GLU A 18 -12.07 10.17 -1.03
CA GLU A 18 -10.96 10.42 -0.13
C GLU A 18 -9.67 10.68 -0.92
N SER A 19 -8.79 11.50 -0.35
CA SER A 19 -7.46 11.79 -0.89
C SER A 19 -6.37 11.37 0.10
N TYR A 20 -5.29 10.84 -0.42
CA TYR A 20 -4.15 10.35 0.35
C TYR A 20 -2.84 10.85 -0.24
N LEU A 21 -1.85 11.10 0.62
CA LEU A 21 -0.47 11.32 0.19
C LEU A 21 0.18 9.97 -0.12
N ALA A 22 0.62 9.77 -1.35
CA ALA A 22 1.33 8.57 -1.78
C ALA A 22 2.83 8.67 -1.49
N LYS A 23 3.38 7.59 -0.95
CA LYS A 23 4.82 7.34 -0.83
C LYS A 23 5.14 5.97 -1.37
N HIS A 24 6.31 5.78 -1.96
CA HIS A 24 6.78 4.46 -2.35
C HIS A 24 7.08 3.64 -1.10
N ASN A 25 6.45 2.47 -1.00
CA ASN A 25 6.69 1.57 0.11
C ASN A 25 8.16 1.15 0.13
N GLU A 26 8.77 1.16 1.31
CA GLU A 26 10.21 0.88 1.50
C GLU A 26 10.61 -0.54 1.09
N HIS A 27 9.67 -1.49 1.16
CA HIS A 27 9.89 -2.88 0.73
C HIS A 27 9.75 -3.06 -0.80
N GLY A 28 9.44 -1.98 -1.54
CA GLY A 28 9.41 -1.95 -3.00
C GLY A 28 8.20 -2.61 -3.64
N LEU A 29 7.24 -3.09 -2.84
CA LEU A 29 6.09 -3.84 -3.33
C LEU A 29 4.92 -2.93 -3.73
N GLY A 30 4.85 -1.68 -3.31
CA GLY A 30 3.69 -0.84 -3.63
C GLY A 30 3.80 0.62 -3.18
N LEU A 31 2.64 1.26 -3.03
CA LEU A 31 2.45 2.61 -2.54
C LEU A 31 1.82 2.59 -1.16
N ASP A 32 2.46 3.29 -0.23
CA ASP A 32 1.87 3.62 1.06
C ASP A 32 1.05 4.90 0.92
N LEU A 33 -0.21 4.83 1.34
CA LEU A 33 -1.17 5.92 1.30
C LEU A 33 -1.34 6.48 2.72
N TYR A 34 -0.97 7.74 2.88
CA TYR A 34 -1.04 8.45 4.16
C TYR A 34 -2.23 9.40 4.20
N LYS A 35 -2.88 9.48 5.36
CA LYS A 35 -3.94 10.44 5.67
C LYS A 35 -3.62 11.07 7.02
N ASP A 36 -3.62 12.40 7.08
CA ASP A 36 -3.32 13.15 8.31
C ASP A 36 -1.98 12.77 8.99
N GLY A 37 -1.01 12.34 8.18
CA GLY A 37 0.33 11.94 8.65
C GLY A 37 0.46 10.47 9.06
N GLU A 38 -0.64 9.71 9.09
CA GLU A 38 -0.65 8.29 9.45
C GLU A 38 -0.77 7.39 8.21
N LEU A 39 -0.16 6.20 8.27
CA LEU A 39 -0.29 5.19 7.22
C LEU A 39 -1.71 4.62 7.27
N ALA A 40 -2.51 4.92 6.23
CA ALA A 40 -3.88 4.45 6.14
C ALA A 40 -3.97 3.07 5.46
N MET A 41 -3.23 2.87 4.37
CA MET A 41 -3.17 1.60 3.64
C MET A 41 -1.95 1.51 2.73
N THR A 42 -1.59 0.29 2.35
CA THR A 42 -0.63 0.02 1.28
C THR A 42 -1.37 -0.58 0.09
N ILE A 43 -1.18 -0.03 -1.11
CA ILE A 43 -1.72 -0.57 -2.36
C ILE A 43 -0.58 -1.08 -3.24
N THR A 44 -0.82 -2.18 -3.95
CA THR A 44 0.15 -2.80 -4.85
C THR A 44 -0.40 -2.64 -6.27
N PRO A 45 0.02 -1.61 -7.05
CA PRO A 45 -0.65 -1.28 -8.31
C PRO A 45 -0.62 -2.40 -9.35
N GLU A 46 0.38 -3.28 -9.27
CA GLU A 46 0.56 -4.41 -10.17
C GLU A 46 -0.19 -5.67 -9.73
N TYR A 47 -0.82 -5.66 -8.54
CA TYR A 47 -1.45 -6.85 -7.98
C TYR A 47 -2.97 -6.75 -8.04
N VAL A 48 -3.58 -7.73 -8.72
CA VAL A 48 -5.03 -7.93 -8.64
C VAL A 48 -5.34 -8.49 -7.24
N PRO A 49 -6.25 -7.86 -6.46
CA PRO A 49 -6.61 -8.38 -5.16
C PRO A 49 -7.13 -9.81 -5.26
N VAL A 50 -6.53 -10.72 -4.49
CA VAL A 50 -7.01 -12.10 -4.34
C VAL A 50 -7.49 -12.26 -2.91
N ILE A 51 -8.68 -12.85 -2.74
CA ILE A 51 -9.18 -13.20 -1.41
C ILE A 51 -8.33 -14.37 -0.90
N ALA A 52 -7.72 -14.22 0.27
CA ALA A 52 -6.95 -15.30 0.87
C ALA A 52 -7.88 -16.47 1.26
N ASP A 53 -7.53 -17.68 0.86
CA ASP A 53 -8.29 -18.89 1.21
C ASP A 53 -8.12 -19.32 2.68
N GLY A 54 -7.18 -18.72 3.41
CA GLY A 54 -6.95 -19.01 4.82
C GLY A 54 -5.89 -18.12 5.46
N VAL A 55 -5.91 -18.04 6.79
CA VAL A 55 -4.93 -17.29 7.60
C VAL A 55 -4.35 -18.23 8.66
N LYS A 56 -3.03 -18.22 8.84
CA LYS A 56 -2.35 -18.99 9.89
C LYS A 56 -1.81 -18.04 10.96
N PHE A 57 -2.15 -18.33 12.23
CA PHE A 57 -1.59 -17.58 13.36
C PHE A 57 -0.09 -17.87 13.52
N PRO A 58 0.72 -16.86 13.92
CA PRO A 58 2.12 -17.08 14.23
C PRO A 58 2.23 -18.10 15.37
N THR A 59 3.03 -19.15 15.16
CA THR A 59 3.20 -20.26 16.10
C THR A 59 4.20 -19.98 17.23
N GLU A 60 4.91 -18.85 17.17
CA GLU A 60 5.90 -18.45 18.18
C GLU A 60 5.67 -17.00 18.60
N LYS A 61 5.79 -16.73 19.90
CA LYS A 61 5.90 -15.35 20.40
C LYS A 61 7.13 -14.73 19.73
N GLN A 62 6.90 -13.72 18.88
CA GLN A 62 8.00 -12.89 18.38
C GLN A 62 8.80 -12.37 19.59
N PRO A 63 10.14 -12.41 19.54
CA PRO A 63 11.01 -11.93 20.62
C PRO A 63 10.79 -10.44 20.91
#